data_AF-A0A7G6DYY2-F1
#
_entry.id   AF-A0A7G6DYY2-F1
#
_cell.length_a   1.000
_cell.length_b   1.000
_cell.length_c   1.000
_cell.angle_alpha   90.00
_cell.angle_beta   90.00
_cell.angle_gamma   90.00
#
_symmetry.space_group_name_H-M   'P 1'
#
loop_
_entity.id
_entity.type
_entity.pdbx_description
1 polymer ?
#
loop_
_entity_poly.entity_id
_entity_poly.type
_entity_poly.pdbx_seq_one_letter_code
_entity_poly.pdbx_strand_id
1 'polypeptide(L)'
;MVLKQLLEIFELLDKADANGYEVAAFLRSRGTQDVEVKTVKGPKGSTDAIKVLIRGSKGKAGGGTAPTLGVIGRLGGLGARPEIVGFVSDGDGALAALAVALKLADMQKNGDLLKGDVIVTTHICPDAPTKEHRPVPFMDSPIDIKTMNELEVTPAMDAILSIDTTKGNRVINTRGFAISPTIKEGYILKTSDDLLDIMTRTTGKLPIVFPVTHQDITPYGNGLYHLNSILQPAVATSAPVVGVAITAEMPVPGCATGASHPLDIEGACRFVIEVAKSFGDGKCEFYNKDEYTRITQLYGDLKRFQTMGAVESE
;
A
#
# COMPACT_ATOMS: atom_id res chain seq x y z
N MET A 1 20.21 3.10 -0.13
CA MET A 1 19.65 1.78 -0.46
C MET A 1 18.81 1.28 0.71
N VAL A 2 17.64 0.69 0.46
CA VAL A 2 16.69 0.16 1.49
C VAL A 2 16.78 -1.36 1.65
N LEU A 3 17.59 -2.03 0.84
CA LEU A 3 17.76 -3.50 0.85
C LEU A 3 18.07 -4.08 2.23
N LYS A 4 18.90 -3.44 3.06
CA LYS A 4 19.19 -3.92 4.41
C LYS A 4 17.91 -3.98 5.25
N GLN A 5 17.13 -2.90 5.26
CA GLN A 5 15.89 -2.80 6.02
C GLN A 5 14.84 -3.80 5.51
N LEU A 6 14.82 -4.05 4.20
CA LEU A 6 13.98 -5.10 3.61
C LEU A 6 14.30 -6.47 4.20
N LEU A 7 15.58 -6.86 4.25
CA LEU A 7 15.99 -8.15 4.81
C LEU A 7 15.72 -8.24 6.31
N GLU A 8 16.00 -7.18 7.09
CA GLU A 8 15.72 -7.13 8.53
C GLU A 8 14.22 -7.32 8.82
N ILE A 9 13.32 -6.69 8.04
CA ILE A 9 11.88 -6.90 8.19
C ILE A 9 11.47 -8.30 7.72
N PHE A 10 12.04 -8.79 6.62
CA PHE A 10 11.71 -10.12 6.09
C PHE A 10 11.95 -11.22 7.15
N GLU A 11 13.05 -11.16 7.89
CA GLU A 11 13.34 -12.11 8.97
C GLU A 11 12.31 -12.08 10.11
N LEU A 12 11.66 -10.94 10.34
CA LEU A 12 10.58 -10.83 11.33
C LEU A 12 9.26 -11.39 10.81
N LEU A 13 9.02 -11.31 9.50
CA LEU A 13 7.75 -11.71 8.87
C LEU A 13 7.73 -13.17 8.39
N ASP A 14 8.87 -13.75 7.99
CA ASP A 14 8.96 -15.14 7.51
C ASP A 14 9.03 -16.15 8.67
N LYS A 15 8.02 -16.11 9.54
CA LYS A 15 7.88 -17.00 10.69
C LYS A 15 6.43 -17.46 10.84
N ALA A 16 6.24 -18.66 11.38
CA ALA A 16 4.90 -19.20 11.62
C ALA A 16 4.13 -18.42 12.71
N ASP A 17 4.86 -17.78 13.62
CA ASP A 17 4.36 -16.97 14.74
C ASP A 17 4.62 -15.46 14.54
N ALA A 18 4.85 -15.03 13.28
CA ALA A 18 5.04 -13.62 12.97
C ALA A 18 3.86 -12.78 13.48
N ASN A 19 4.16 -11.70 14.20
CA ASN A 19 3.16 -10.88 14.87
C ASN A 19 3.57 -9.39 14.86
N GLY A 20 2.58 -8.51 15.01
CA GLY A 20 2.79 -7.06 14.96
C GLY A 20 3.55 -6.50 16.15
N TYR A 21 3.49 -7.17 17.30
CA TYR A 21 4.16 -6.71 18.52
C TYR A 21 5.68 -6.81 18.42
N GLU A 22 6.21 -7.89 17.83
CA GLU A 22 7.64 -8.05 17.59
C GLU A 22 8.15 -7.02 16.59
N VAL A 23 7.44 -6.82 15.48
CA VAL A 23 7.77 -5.78 14.48
C VAL A 23 7.76 -4.39 15.12
N ALA A 24 6.76 -4.09 15.95
CA ALA A 24 6.68 -2.82 16.66
C ALA A 24 7.82 -2.63 17.67
N ALA A 25 8.19 -3.67 18.42
CA ALA A 25 9.34 -3.63 19.32
C ALA A 25 10.64 -3.35 18.54
N PHE A 26 10.83 -4.00 17.39
CA PHE A 26 11.97 -3.76 16.54
C PHE A 26 12.02 -2.33 16.00
N LEU A 27 10.93 -1.80 15.45
CA LEU A 27 10.85 -0.41 14.98
C LEU A 27 11.13 0.61 16.11
N ARG A 28 10.60 0.38 17.31
CA ARG A 28 10.89 1.22 18.49
C ARG A 28 12.36 1.21 18.86
N SER A 29 13.01 0.05 18.81
CA SER A 29 14.47 -0.07 19.05
C SER A 29 15.31 0.73 18.04
N ARG A 30 14.74 1.05 16.87
CA ARG A 30 15.36 1.82 15.80
C ARG A 30 15.04 3.32 15.84
N GLY A 31 14.23 3.76 16.81
CA GLY A 31 14.00 5.17 17.11
C GLY A 31 12.59 5.67 16.82
N THR A 32 11.72 4.86 16.20
CA THR A 32 10.33 5.24 15.95
C THR A 32 9.46 5.01 17.17
N GLN A 33 9.00 6.07 17.81
CA GLN A 33 8.24 5.96 19.07
C GLN A 33 6.74 5.72 18.83
N ASP A 34 6.18 6.26 17.75
CA ASP A 34 4.74 6.19 17.46
C ASP A 34 4.41 4.94 16.63
N VAL A 35 4.46 3.78 17.30
CA VAL A 35 4.01 2.52 16.74
C VAL A 35 2.83 2.01 17.54
N GLU A 36 1.71 1.76 16.85
CA GLU A 36 0.49 1.19 17.41
C GLU A 36 0.26 -0.19 16.79
N VAL A 37 -0.11 -1.16 17.63
CA VAL A 37 -0.48 -2.52 17.20
C VAL A 37 -1.81 -2.87 17.83
N LYS A 38 -2.72 -3.41 17.03
CA LYS A 38 -4.02 -3.90 17.48
C LYS A 38 -4.30 -5.25 16.85
N THR A 39 -4.46 -6.29 17.67
CA THR A 39 -5.00 -7.57 17.19
C THR A 39 -6.48 -7.40 16.87
N VAL A 40 -6.86 -7.80 15.65
CA VAL A 40 -8.22 -7.77 15.15
C VAL A 40 -8.65 -9.20 14.83
N LYS A 41 -9.83 -9.59 15.34
CA LYS A 41 -10.41 -10.90 15.09
C LYS A 41 -11.49 -10.78 14.03
N GLY A 42 -11.46 -11.70 13.07
CA GLY A 42 -12.54 -11.87 12.11
C GLY A 42 -13.01 -13.33 12.04
N PRO A 43 -13.97 -13.64 11.15
CA PRO A 43 -14.59 -14.96 11.10
C PRO A 43 -13.63 -16.11 10.76
N LYS A 44 -12.51 -15.80 10.08
CA LYS A 44 -11.54 -16.78 9.58
C LYS A 44 -10.20 -16.78 10.33
N GLY A 45 -10.10 -16.08 11.46
CA GLY A 45 -8.87 -16.00 12.25
C GLY A 45 -8.64 -14.62 12.84
N SER A 46 -7.37 -14.24 12.99
CA SER A 46 -6.98 -12.93 13.48
C SER A 46 -5.77 -12.38 12.76
N THR A 47 -5.57 -11.08 12.83
CA THR A 47 -4.37 -10.41 12.33
C THR A 47 -3.99 -9.26 13.24
N ASP A 48 -2.71 -8.92 13.29
CA ASP A 48 -2.24 -7.72 13.97
C ASP A 48 -2.16 -6.56 12.99
N ALA A 49 -3.07 -5.60 13.13
CA ALA A 49 -2.97 -4.33 12.43
C ALA A 49 -1.88 -3.48 13.08
N ILE A 50 -0.97 -2.94 12.26
CA ILE A 50 0.13 -2.09 12.70
C ILE A 50 0.07 -0.74 12.00
N LYS A 51 0.23 0.32 12.78
CA LYS A 51 0.32 1.71 12.30
C LYS A 51 1.58 2.34 12.87
N VAL A 52 2.40 2.91 11.99
CA VAL A 52 3.67 3.54 12.31
C VAL A 52 3.63 4.98 11.83
N LEU A 53 3.80 5.93 12.74
CA LEU A 53 3.98 7.34 12.38
C LEU A 53 5.47 7.69 12.45
N ILE A 54 6.03 8.10 11.31
CA ILE A 54 7.34 8.74 11.22
C ILE A 54 7.11 10.24 11.20
N ARG A 55 7.49 10.93 12.28
CA ARG A 55 7.29 12.38 12.40
C ARG A 55 8.25 13.15 11.50
N GLY A 56 7.71 14.08 10.74
CA GLY A 56 8.47 15.06 9.96
C GLY A 56 8.86 16.28 10.78
N SER A 57 9.93 16.96 10.40
CA SER A 57 10.42 18.17 11.07
C SER A 57 9.45 19.36 10.99
N LYS A 58 8.52 19.32 10.02
CA LYS A 58 7.45 20.31 9.80
C LYS A 58 6.09 19.61 9.61
N GLY A 59 5.97 18.37 10.06
CA GLY A 59 4.77 17.55 9.91
C GLY A 59 3.64 18.02 10.81
N LYS A 60 2.40 17.69 10.43
CA LYS A 60 1.18 18.06 11.15
C LYS A 60 1.13 17.45 12.56
N ALA A 61 1.69 16.26 12.76
CA ALA A 61 1.77 15.61 14.06
C ALA A 61 2.58 16.42 15.09
N GLY A 62 3.49 17.28 14.63
CA GLY A 62 4.24 18.23 15.45
C GLY A 62 3.68 19.66 15.42
N GLY A 63 2.47 19.88 14.89
CA GLY A 63 1.86 21.21 14.73
C GLY A 63 2.34 22.00 13.51
N GLY A 64 3.10 21.36 12.60
CA GLY A 64 3.51 21.96 11.33
C GLY A 64 2.43 21.88 10.24
N THR A 65 2.82 22.22 9.00
CA THR A 65 1.91 22.31 7.85
C THR A 65 2.32 21.46 6.65
N ALA A 66 3.49 20.79 6.71
CA ALA A 66 3.92 19.91 5.64
C ALA A 66 2.93 18.74 5.52
N PRO A 67 2.58 18.31 4.29
CA PRO A 67 1.56 17.29 4.09
C PRO A 67 2.07 15.92 4.55
N THR A 68 1.13 15.07 4.96
CA THR A 68 1.37 13.74 5.48
C THR A 68 1.13 12.70 4.39
N LEU A 69 2.15 11.90 4.07
CA LEU A 69 1.99 10.78 3.15
C LEU A 69 1.50 9.54 3.88
N GLY A 70 0.46 8.90 3.37
CA GLY A 70 0.06 7.55 3.73
C GLY A 70 0.79 6.52 2.87
N VAL A 71 1.32 5.48 3.51
CA VAL A 71 1.91 4.31 2.84
C VAL A 71 1.22 3.07 3.38
N ILE A 72 0.44 2.39 2.54
CA ILE A 72 -0.33 1.21 2.93
C ILE A 72 0.31 -0.01 2.31
N GLY A 73 0.62 -1.03 3.10
CA GLY A 73 0.99 -2.35 2.59
C GLY A 73 -0.25 -3.25 2.56
N ARG A 74 -0.80 -3.49 1.37
CA ARG A 74 -1.96 -4.35 1.13
C ARG A 74 -1.55 -5.79 0.91
N LEU A 75 -2.37 -6.69 1.44
CA LEU A 75 -2.25 -8.15 1.36
C LEU A 75 -3.54 -8.81 1.87
N GLY A 76 -3.73 -10.08 1.54
CA GLY A 76 -4.54 -11.04 2.30
C GLY A 76 -3.77 -11.67 3.47
N GLY A 77 -2.49 -12.02 3.29
CA GLY A 77 -1.64 -12.52 4.38
C GLY A 77 -0.18 -12.81 4.01
N LEU A 78 0.65 -12.99 5.05
CA LEU A 78 2.10 -13.25 4.95
C LEU A 78 2.41 -14.74 4.73
N GLY A 79 1.47 -15.62 5.06
CA GLY A 79 1.57 -17.05 4.82
C GLY A 79 0.19 -17.70 4.73
N ALA A 80 0.13 -18.89 4.13
CA ALA A 80 -1.08 -19.71 4.01
C ALA A 80 -0.93 -21.00 4.82
N ARG A 81 -0.48 -20.87 6.07
CA ARG A 81 -0.20 -22.00 6.97
C ARG A 81 -1.52 -22.54 7.56
N PRO A 82 -1.60 -23.85 7.85
CA PRO A 82 -0.56 -24.87 7.67
C PRO A 82 -0.44 -25.43 6.25
N GLU A 83 -1.33 -25.07 5.32
CA GLU A 83 -1.42 -25.66 3.98
C GLU A 83 -0.16 -25.41 3.12
N ILE A 84 0.46 -24.24 3.27
CA ILE A 84 1.69 -23.84 2.59
C ILE A 84 2.68 -23.30 3.62
N VAL A 85 3.85 -23.94 3.68
CA VAL A 85 4.93 -23.58 4.60
C VAL A 85 5.82 -22.50 3.97
N GLY A 86 5.94 -21.35 4.65
CA GLY A 86 6.85 -20.26 4.30
C GLY A 86 6.14 -18.95 4.00
N PHE A 87 6.90 -17.88 3.85
CA PHE A 87 6.40 -16.58 3.37
C PHE A 87 5.86 -16.68 1.95
N VAL A 88 4.67 -16.14 1.73
CA VAL A 88 3.99 -16.17 0.42
C VAL A 88 4.10 -14.83 -0.30
N SER A 89 4.01 -14.87 -1.63
CA SER A 89 4.18 -13.68 -2.48
C SER A 89 3.27 -12.52 -2.10
N ASP A 90 2.07 -12.80 -1.61
CA ASP A 90 1.09 -11.78 -1.21
C ASP A 90 1.59 -10.87 -0.08
N GLY A 91 2.54 -11.35 0.74
CA GLY A 91 3.14 -10.58 1.82
C GLY A 91 4.08 -9.46 1.38
N ASP A 92 4.46 -9.36 0.10
CA ASP A 92 5.43 -8.35 -0.35
C ASP A 92 4.97 -6.91 -0.10
N GLY A 93 3.65 -6.64 -0.15
CA GLY A 93 3.09 -5.32 0.15
C GLY A 93 3.36 -4.88 1.59
N ALA A 94 3.08 -5.75 2.56
CA ALA A 94 3.38 -5.51 3.99
C ALA A 94 4.89 -5.38 4.24
N LEU A 95 5.67 -6.28 3.64
CA LEU A 95 7.13 -6.24 3.72
C LEU A 95 7.68 -4.90 3.22
N ALA A 96 7.21 -4.43 2.07
CA ALA A 96 7.64 -3.16 1.49
C ALA A 96 7.29 -1.97 2.39
N ALA A 97 6.03 -1.90 2.85
CA ALA A 97 5.57 -0.81 3.71
C ALA A 97 6.39 -0.73 5.02
N LEU A 98 6.61 -1.86 5.68
CA LEU A 98 7.38 -1.92 6.92
C LEU A 98 8.88 -1.65 6.69
N ALA A 99 9.46 -2.07 5.56
CA ALA A 99 10.82 -1.72 5.18
C ALA A 99 10.99 -0.21 4.93
N VAL A 100 9.98 0.44 4.33
CA VAL A 100 9.92 1.91 4.22
C VAL A 100 9.90 2.55 5.60
N ALA A 101 9.04 2.09 6.51
CA ALA A 101 8.97 2.61 7.88
C ALA A 101 10.32 2.51 8.58
N LEU A 102 10.96 1.34 8.55
CA LEU A 102 12.26 1.10 9.16
C LEU A 102 13.35 1.97 8.54
N LYS A 103 13.35 2.15 7.22
CA LYS A 103 14.35 2.97 6.55
C LYS A 103 14.22 4.45 6.91
N LEU A 104 13.00 4.95 6.99
CA LEU A 104 12.75 6.33 7.42
C LEU A 104 13.11 6.53 8.90
N ALA A 105 12.86 5.53 9.75
CA ALA A 105 13.31 5.53 11.14
C ALA A 105 14.84 5.65 11.27
N ASP A 106 15.57 4.81 10.52
CA ASP A 106 17.03 4.84 10.49
C ASP A 106 17.57 6.17 9.96
N MET A 107 16.93 6.74 8.95
CA MET A 107 17.29 8.06 8.43
C MET A 107 17.13 9.14 9.51
N GLN A 108 15.97 9.18 10.18
CA GLN A 108 15.71 10.12 11.27
C GLN A 108 16.73 9.97 12.40
N LYS A 109 17.04 8.73 12.81
CA LYS A 109 18.05 8.44 13.84
C LYS A 109 19.45 8.94 13.44
N ASN A 110 19.76 8.93 12.15
CA ASN A 110 21.03 9.40 11.60
C ASN A 110 21.04 10.91 11.28
N GLY A 111 19.97 11.65 11.60
CA GLY A 111 19.86 13.09 11.39
C GLY A 111 19.19 13.53 10.08
N ASP A 112 18.77 12.58 9.23
CA ASP A 112 18.07 12.84 7.97
C ASP A 112 16.55 12.84 8.18
N LEU A 113 16.01 13.95 8.70
CA LEU A 113 14.57 14.11 8.92
C LEU A 113 13.86 14.57 7.65
N LEU A 114 12.73 13.94 7.33
CA LEU A 114 11.81 14.42 6.30
C LEU A 114 11.05 15.65 6.81
N LYS A 115 10.57 16.51 5.90
CA LYS A 115 9.73 17.66 6.29
C LYS A 115 8.32 17.24 6.71
N GLY A 116 7.65 16.43 5.89
CA GLY A 116 6.30 15.92 6.14
C GLY A 116 6.30 14.64 6.96
N ASP A 117 5.17 14.37 7.61
CA ASP A 117 4.95 13.09 8.30
C ASP A 117 4.75 11.96 7.29
N VAL A 118 5.08 10.74 7.70
CA VAL A 118 4.72 9.52 6.96
C VAL A 118 3.99 8.58 7.89
N ILE A 119 2.77 8.19 7.51
CA ILE A 119 1.99 7.17 8.22
C ILE A 119 2.05 5.89 7.40
N VAL A 120 2.64 4.86 7.98
CA VAL A 120 2.71 3.52 7.39
C VAL A 120 1.70 2.62 8.09
N THR A 121 0.85 1.94 7.32
CA THR A 121 -0.14 0.98 7.85
C THR A 121 -0.09 -0.33 7.06
N THR A 122 -0.29 -1.44 7.75
CA THR A 122 -0.48 -2.78 7.17
C THR A 122 -1.03 -3.71 8.25
N HIS A 123 -1.19 -4.99 7.93
CA HIS A 123 -1.50 -6.02 8.92
C HIS A 123 -0.59 -7.24 8.77
N ILE A 124 -0.41 -7.96 9.87
CA ILE A 124 0.50 -9.10 9.97
C ILE A 124 -0.37 -10.33 10.27
N CYS A 125 -0.46 -11.24 9.31
CA CYS A 125 -1.20 -12.50 9.40
C CYS A 125 -0.33 -13.63 8.84
N PRO A 126 0.25 -14.51 9.69
CA PRO A 126 1.17 -15.56 9.24
C PRO A 126 0.48 -16.78 8.61
N ASP A 127 -0.83 -16.91 8.76
CA ASP A 127 -1.63 -18.10 8.50
C ASP A 127 -3.00 -17.77 7.87
N ALA A 128 -3.00 -16.88 6.88
CA ALA A 128 -4.21 -16.44 6.22
C ALA A 128 -4.84 -17.54 5.34
N PRO A 129 -6.17 -17.56 5.20
CA PRO A 129 -6.86 -18.47 4.29
C PRO A 129 -6.55 -18.16 2.82
N THR A 130 -6.81 -19.12 1.92
CA THR A 130 -6.77 -18.90 0.46
C THR A 130 -8.17 -18.85 -0.14
N LYS A 131 -8.33 -18.18 -1.29
CA LYS A 131 -9.59 -18.06 -2.02
C LYS A 131 -9.42 -18.47 -3.49
N GLU A 132 -10.41 -19.21 -4.01
CA GLU A 132 -10.46 -19.55 -5.42
C GLU A 132 -10.57 -18.29 -6.29
N HIS A 133 -9.68 -18.19 -7.28
CA HIS A 133 -9.56 -17.03 -8.15
C HIS A 133 -8.83 -17.41 -9.46
N ARG A 134 -9.04 -16.65 -10.54
CA ARG A 134 -8.37 -16.84 -11.85
C ARG A 134 -7.48 -15.64 -12.18
N PRO A 135 -6.34 -15.79 -12.86
CA PRO A 135 -5.74 -17.03 -13.39
C PRO A 135 -5.15 -17.96 -12.32
N VAL A 136 -4.99 -17.47 -11.09
CA VAL A 136 -4.39 -18.20 -9.96
C VAL A 136 -5.18 -17.91 -8.67
N PRO A 137 -5.17 -18.83 -7.69
CA PRO A 137 -5.75 -18.58 -6.37
C PRO A 137 -5.14 -17.34 -5.71
N PHE A 138 -5.97 -16.61 -4.98
CA PHE A 138 -5.56 -15.44 -4.20
C PHE A 138 -5.45 -15.81 -2.73
N MET A 139 -4.68 -15.02 -1.99
CA MET A 139 -4.81 -15.02 -0.53
C MET A 139 -6.13 -14.35 -0.18
N ASP A 140 -6.77 -14.85 0.86
CA ASP A 140 -7.90 -14.19 1.52
C ASP A 140 -7.39 -13.58 2.83
N SER A 141 -8.20 -12.75 3.48
CA SER A 141 -7.84 -12.10 4.73
C SER A 141 -8.71 -12.62 5.89
N PRO A 142 -8.19 -12.67 7.13
CA PRO A 142 -9.01 -12.93 8.31
C PRO A 142 -10.12 -11.89 8.53
N ILE A 143 -9.92 -10.66 8.03
CA ILE A 143 -10.83 -9.53 8.20
C ILE A 143 -11.39 -9.06 6.85
N ASP A 144 -12.58 -8.47 6.87
CA ASP A 144 -13.17 -7.90 5.64
C ASP A 144 -12.47 -6.60 5.21
N ILE A 145 -12.66 -6.23 3.94
CA ILE A 145 -12.01 -5.06 3.35
C ILE A 145 -12.40 -3.74 4.03
N LYS A 146 -13.62 -3.67 4.58
CA LYS A 146 -14.11 -2.48 5.26
C LYS A 146 -13.33 -2.27 6.55
N THR A 147 -13.19 -3.32 7.34
CA THR A 147 -12.37 -3.36 8.55
C THR A 147 -10.91 -3.05 8.22
N MET A 148 -10.37 -3.64 7.14
CA MET A 148 -9.01 -3.34 6.67
C MET A 148 -8.85 -1.86 6.33
N ASN A 149 -9.78 -1.27 5.58
CA ASN A 149 -9.80 0.16 5.26
C ASN A 149 -9.85 1.05 6.52
N GLU A 150 -10.67 0.71 7.50
CA GLU A 150 -10.79 1.45 8.77
C GLU A 150 -9.49 1.43 9.59
N LEU A 151 -8.69 0.36 9.47
CA LEU A 151 -7.41 0.21 10.16
C LEU A 151 -6.26 0.89 9.41
N GLU A 152 -6.30 0.88 8.08
CA GLU A 152 -5.18 1.30 7.24
C GLU A 152 -5.28 2.75 6.77
N VAL A 153 -6.49 3.27 6.56
CA VAL A 153 -6.73 4.62 6.03
C VAL A 153 -7.04 5.56 7.18
N THR A 154 -6.26 6.64 7.31
CA THR A 154 -6.48 7.65 8.35
C THR A 154 -6.79 9.01 7.74
N PRO A 155 -7.68 9.83 8.36
CA PRO A 155 -7.96 11.19 7.89
C PRO A 155 -6.75 12.12 7.89
N ALA A 156 -5.66 11.74 8.57
CA ALA A 156 -4.43 12.51 8.60
C ALA A 156 -3.61 12.39 7.31
N MET A 157 -3.89 11.41 6.43
CA MET A 157 -3.17 11.20 5.17
C MET A 157 -3.68 12.17 4.09
N ASP A 158 -2.80 12.99 3.53
CA ASP A 158 -3.11 13.94 2.46
C ASP A 158 -2.99 13.33 1.05
N ALA A 159 -2.27 12.22 0.94
CA ALA A 159 -2.16 11.37 -0.24
C ALA A 159 -1.77 9.96 0.21
N ILE A 160 -2.06 8.94 -0.59
CA ILE A 160 -1.80 7.54 -0.24
C ILE A 160 -1.07 6.84 -1.38
N LEU A 161 0.06 6.19 -1.06
CA LEU A 161 0.64 5.13 -1.86
C LEU A 161 0.21 3.77 -1.29
N SER A 162 -0.47 2.98 -2.09
CA SER A 162 -0.98 1.66 -1.70
C SER A 162 -0.15 0.58 -2.38
N ILE A 163 0.74 -0.06 -1.64
CA ILE A 163 1.66 -1.07 -2.13
C ILE A 163 1.00 -2.44 -2.04
N ASP A 164 0.99 -3.21 -3.13
CA ASP A 164 0.37 -4.53 -3.19
C ASP A 164 1.14 -5.45 -4.14
N THR A 165 1.07 -6.75 -3.88
CA THR A 165 1.54 -7.79 -4.81
C THR A 165 0.55 -7.97 -5.95
N THR A 166 0.82 -7.32 -7.08
CA THR A 166 -0.02 -7.42 -8.29
C THR A 166 0.59 -8.38 -9.30
N LYS A 167 0.97 -9.59 -8.86
CA LYS A 167 1.56 -10.62 -9.72
C LYS A 167 0.56 -11.63 -10.25
N GLY A 168 -0.63 -11.73 -9.66
CA GLY A 168 -1.61 -12.77 -9.97
C GLY A 168 -2.51 -12.50 -11.19
N ASN A 169 -2.11 -11.64 -12.13
CA ASN A 169 -2.98 -11.15 -13.22
C ASN A 169 -2.29 -11.19 -14.61
N ARG A 170 -3.05 -10.87 -15.66
CA ARG A 170 -2.59 -10.75 -17.05
C ARG A 170 -2.66 -9.31 -17.61
N VAL A 171 -2.85 -8.33 -16.74
CA VAL A 171 -3.06 -6.92 -17.09
C VAL A 171 -1.72 -6.17 -17.05
N ILE A 172 -0.89 -6.45 -16.05
CA ILE A 172 0.44 -5.87 -15.88
C ILE A 172 1.46 -6.97 -15.64
N ASN A 173 2.31 -7.23 -16.65
CA ASN A 173 3.24 -8.35 -16.67
C ASN A 173 4.67 -7.90 -16.98
N THR A 174 5.25 -7.15 -16.04
CA THR A 174 6.64 -6.69 -16.10
C THR A 174 7.37 -7.13 -14.81
N ARG A 175 8.70 -7.07 -14.80
CA ARG A 175 9.51 -7.20 -13.57
C ARG A 175 9.72 -5.84 -12.92
N GLY A 176 9.71 -5.83 -11.58
CA GLY A 176 9.88 -4.62 -10.77
C GLY A 176 8.54 -4.16 -10.19
N PHE A 177 8.26 -2.86 -10.32
CA PHE A 177 6.98 -2.29 -9.90
C PHE A 177 6.39 -1.37 -10.98
N ALA A 178 5.07 -1.20 -10.92
CA ALA A 178 4.31 -0.25 -11.73
C ALA A 178 3.44 0.62 -10.82
N ILE A 179 2.99 1.77 -11.31
CA ILE A 179 2.05 2.63 -10.58
C ILE A 179 0.70 2.72 -11.29
N SER A 180 -0.37 3.02 -10.56
CA SER A 180 -1.66 3.36 -11.17
C SER A 180 -1.70 4.83 -11.59
N PRO A 181 -2.65 5.24 -12.44
CA PRO A 181 -3.13 6.61 -12.44
C PRO A 181 -3.67 7.00 -11.06
N THR A 182 -3.79 8.30 -10.79
CA THR A 182 -4.27 8.78 -9.49
C THR A 182 -5.78 8.61 -9.37
N ILE A 183 -6.23 7.95 -8.32
CA ILE A 183 -7.65 7.78 -8.01
C ILE A 183 -8.05 8.78 -6.95
N LYS A 184 -9.12 9.54 -7.19
CA LYS A 184 -9.63 10.52 -6.22
C LYS A 184 -11.14 10.64 -6.32
N GLU A 185 -11.85 10.31 -5.24
CA GLU A 185 -13.29 10.54 -5.09
C GLU A 185 -14.12 9.98 -6.27
N GLY A 186 -13.78 8.77 -6.73
CA GLY A 186 -14.43 8.09 -7.85
C GLY A 186 -13.89 8.45 -9.25
N TYR A 187 -12.99 9.44 -9.36
CA TYR A 187 -12.29 9.76 -10.60
C TYR A 187 -11.02 8.94 -10.79
N ILE A 188 -10.78 8.50 -12.02
CA ILE A 188 -9.48 8.05 -12.52
C ILE A 188 -8.84 9.27 -13.22
N LEU A 189 -7.87 9.90 -12.56
CA LEU A 189 -7.22 11.12 -13.05
C LEU A 189 -5.97 10.79 -13.89
N LYS A 190 -5.51 11.78 -14.66
CA LYS A 190 -4.21 11.71 -15.35
C LYS A 190 -3.11 11.35 -14.33
N THR A 191 -2.23 10.43 -14.72
CA THR A 191 -1.06 10.08 -13.90
C THR A 191 -0.20 11.30 -13.64
N SER A 192 0.22 11.47 -12.38
CA SER A 192 1.08 12.58 -11.96
C SER A 192 2.45 12.51 -12.62
N ASP A 193 2.85 13.60 -13.27
CA ASP A 193 4.17 13.71 -13.90
C ASP A 193 5.29 13.67 -12.83
N ASP A 194 5.06 14.22 -11.64
CA ASP A 194 6.03 14.14 -10.53
C ASP A 194 6.28 12.69 -10.07
N LEU A 195 5.24 11.86 -10.02
CA LEU A 195 5.39 10.44 -9.69
C LEU A 195 6.14 9.70 -10.80
N LEU A 196 5.87 10.03 -12.07
CA LEU A 196 6.58 9.47 -13.22
C LEU A 196 8.08 9.85 -13.21
N ASP A 197 8.40 11.09 -12.86
CA ASP A 197 9.79 11.58 -12.75
C ASP A 197 10.54 10.91 -11.59
N ILE A 198 9.90 10.75 -10.43
CA ILE A 198 10.50 10.04 -9.29
C ILE A 198 10.70 8.56 -9.63
N MET A 199 9.75 7.92 -10.30
CA MET A 199 9.90 6.54 -10.79
C MET A 199 11.06 6.44 -11.78
N THR A 200 11.19 7.40 -12.70
CA THR A 200 12.28 7.42 -13.68
C THR A 200 13.64 7.57 -13.00
N ARG A 201 13.79 8.53 -12.08
CA ARG A 201 15.05 8.74 -11.33
C ARG A 201 15.44 7.53 -10.50
N THR A 202 14.47 6.90 -9.84
CA THR A 202 14.76 5.74 -8.98
C THR A 202 15.03 4.50 -9.83
N THR A 203 14.25 4.20 -10.85
CA THR A 203 14.45 2.97 -11.62
C THR A 203 15.59 3.07 -12.65
N GLY A 204 15.92 4.28 -13.11
CA GLY A 204 16.77 4.48 -14.28
C GLY A 204 16.12 4.02 -15.59
N LYS A 205 14.79 3.85 -15.60
CA LYS A 205 13.98 3.35 -16.72
C LYS A 205 12.79 4.27 -16.94
N LEU A 206 12.15 4.16 -18.11
CA LEU A 206 10.85 4.80 -18.33
C LEU A 206 9.80 4.24 -17.35
N PRO A 207 8.87 5.09 -16.88
CA PRO A 207 7.89 4.69 -15.89
C PRO A 207 6.89 3.70 -16.48
N ILE A 208 6.36 2.83 -15.61
CA ILE A 208 5.37 1.82 -15.99
C ILE A 208 4.09 2.15 -15.25
N VAL A 209 3.02 2.43 -16.01
CA VAL A 209 1.69 2.71 -15.48
C VAL A 209 0.76 1.58 -15.90
N PHE A 210 0.08 0.95 -14.95
CA PHE A 210 -0.88 -0.10 -15.27
C PHE A 210 -2.28 0.48 -15.53
N PRO A 211 -3.05 -0.10 -16.47
CA PRO A 211 -4.40 0.38 -16.75
C PRO A 211 -5.33 0.08 -15.58
N VAL A 212 -6.26 1.02 -15.33
CA VAL A 212 -7.27 0.91 -14.26
C VAL A 212 -8.65 0.99 -14.90
N THR A 213 -9.53 0.10 -14.47
CA THR A 213 -10.94 0.11 -14.86
C THR A 213 -11.79 0.82 -13.80
N HIS A 214 -13.02 1.21 -14.16
CA HIS A 214 -13.94 1.76 -13.16
C HIS A 214 -14.26 0.73 -12.06
N GLN A 215 -14.31 -0.55 -12.41
CA GLN A 215 -14.58 -1.64 -11.47
C GLN A 215 -13.52 -1.66 -10.36
N ASP A 216 -12.24 -1.51 -10.71
CA ASP A 216 -11.10 -1.57 -9.78
C ASP A 216 -11.16 -0.54 -8.64
N ILE A 217 -11.88 0.58 -8.85
CA ILE A 217 -12.00 1.66 -7.87
C ILE A 217 -13.33 1.66 -7.13
N THR A 218 -14.13 0.60 -7.27
CA THR A 218 -15.36 0.37 -6.49
C THR A 218 -15.11 -0.53 -5.28
N PRO A 219 -15.96 -0.48 -4.24
CA PRO A 219 -15.77 -1.31 -3.05
C PRO A 219 -15.83 -2.80 -3.35
N TYR A 220 -14.91 -3.54 -2.75
CA TYR A 220 -15.00 -4.99 -2.68
C TYR A 220 -16.29 -5.44 -2.00
N GLY A 221 -16.80 -6.60 -2.44
CA GLY A 221 -18.06 -7.17 -1.95
C GLY A 221 -19.29 -6.78 -2.76
N ASN A 222 -19.15 -5.94 -3.79
CA ASN A 222 -20.22 -5.57 -4.70
C ASN A 222 -20.45 -6.58 -5.85
N GLY A 223 -19.76 -7.73 -5.83
CA GLY A 223 -19.88 -8.77 -6.85
C GLY A 223 -19.14 -8.50 -8.16
N LEU A 224 -18.46 -7.36 -8.28
CA LEU A 224 -17.57 -7.08 -9.41
C LEU A 224 -16.20 -7.71 -9.21
N TYR A 225 -15.52 -7.90 -10.32
CA TYR A 225 -14.15 -8.39 -10.36
C TYR A 225 -13.18 -7.21 -10.46
N HIS A 226 -12.12 -7.27 -9.67
CA HIS A 226 -11.09 -6.24 -9.57
C HIS A 226 -9.74 -6.87 -9.87
N LEU A 227 -8.78 -6.05 -10.31
CA LEU A 227 -7.40 -6.46 -10.52
C LEU A 227 -6.81 -7.11 -9.26
N ASN A 228 -6.92 -6.40 -8.13
CA ASN A 228 -6.68 -6.84 -6.76
C ASN A 228 -7.06 -5.70 -5.78
N SER A 229 -6.68 -5.83 -4.50
CA SER A 229 -7.02 -4.91 -3.42
C SER A 229 -6.29 -3.56 -3.45
N ILE A 230 -5.34 -3.36 -4.39
CA ILE A 230 -4.41 -2.23 -4.37
C ILE A 230 -5.09 -0.86 -4.35
N LEU A 231 -6.27 -0.72 -4.98
CA LEU A 231 -7.02 0.54 -5.03
C LEU A 231 -8.18 0.62 -4.03
N GLN A 232 -8.37 -0.38 -3.16
CA GLN A 232 -9.39 -0.32 -2.11
C GLN A 232 -9.23 0.83 -1.08
N PRO A 233 -8.03 1.40 -0.80
CA PRO A 233 -7.99 2.62 0.01
C PRO A 233 -8.77 3.78 -0.63
N ALA A 234 -8.87 3.81 -1.96
CA ALA A 234 -9.53 4.90 -2.69
C ALA A 234 -11.03 4.97 -2.44
N VAL A 235 -11.67 3.92 -1.92
CA VAL A 235 -13.09 3.96 -1.54
C VAL A 235 -13.32 4.46 -0.11
N ALA A 236 -12.26 4.59 0.68
CA ALA A 236 -12.31 4.94 2.10
C ALA A 236 -11.72 6.34 2.42
N THR A 237 -11.32 7.10 1.40
CA THR A 237 -10.74 8.44 1.58
C THR A 237 -11.18 9.43 0.49
N SER A 238 -11.07 10.72 0.80
CA SER A 238 -11.11 11.81 -0.18
C SER A 238 -9.72 12.22 -0.68
N ALA A 239 -8.65 11.75 -0.04
CA ALA A 239 -7.28 11.97 -0.49
C ALA A 239 -7.00 11.21 -1.81
N PRO A 240 -6.10 11.72 -2.67
CA PRO A 240 -5.66 10.98 -3.85
C PRO A 240 -4.92 9.69 -3.45
N VAL A 241 -5.21 8.60 -4.15
CA VAL A 241 -4.61 7.27 -3.95
C VAL A 241 -3.93 6.82 -5.23
N VAL A 242 -2.70 6.33 -5.12
CA VAL A 242 -1.96 5.67 -6.22
C VAL A 242 -1.54 4.28 -5.76
N GLY A 243 -1.87 3.28 -6.55
CA GLY A 243 -1.38 1.92 -6.37
C GLY A 243 0.08 1.81 -6.79
N VAL A 244 0.90 1.12 -5.99
CA VAL A 244 2.28 0.74 -6.26
C VAL A 244 2.35 -0.79 -6.35
N ALA A 245 2.18 -1.30 -7.56
CA ALA A 245 2.06 -2.71 -7.86
C ALA A 245 3.43 -3.37 -7.96
N ILE A 246 3.76 -4.32 -7.08
CA ILE A 246 4.92 -5.20 -7.24
C ILE A 246 4.54 -6.30 -8.23
N THR A 247 5.31 -6.46 -9.30
CA THR A 247 4.87 -7.18 -10.52
C THR A 247 5.80 -8.32 -10.92
N ALA A 248 5.29 -9.22 -11.76
CA ALA A 248 6.05 -10.29 -12.39
C ALA A 248 5.57 -10.49 -13.85
N GLU A 249 6.44 -11.03 -14.69
CA GLU A 249 6.13 -11.32 -16.11
C GLU A 249 5.15 -12.48 -16.28
N MET A 250 5.09 -13.39 -15.31
CA MET A 250 4.16 -14.52 -15.31
C MET A 250 3.19 -14.39 -14.13
N PRO A 251 1.93 -14.85 -14.28
CA PRO A 251 1.00 -14.91 -13.16
C PRO A 251 1.56 -15.75 -12.01
N VAL A 252 1.68 -15.15 -10.83
CA VAL A 252 2.12 -15.82 -9.59
C VAL A 252 0.95 -15.87 -8.61
N PRO A 253 0.57 -17.05 -8.09
CA PRO A 253 -0.42 -17.18 -7.02
C PRO A 253 -0.03 -16.36 -5.78
N GLY A 254 -1.00 -15.72 -5.13
CA GLY A 254 -0.71 -14.99 -3.88
C GLY A 254 -0.08 -15.88 -2.80
N CYS A 255 -0.50 -17.15 -2.78
CA CYS A 255 -0.02 -18.17 -1.85
C CYS A 255 1.32 -18.82 -2.25
N ALA A 256 1.93 -18.42 -3.37
CA ALA A 256 3.19 -19.02 -3.84
C ALA A 256 4.37 -18.59 -2.96
N THR A 257 5.15 -19.57 -2.49
CA THR A 257 6.41 -19.34 -1.76
C THR A 257 7.58 -19.22 -2.74
N GLY A 258 8.67 -18.59 -2.31
CA GLY A 258 9.86 -18.38 -3.15
C GLY A 258 9.67 -17.40 -4.32
N ALA A 259 8.53 -16.70 -4.37
CA ALA A 259 8.19 -15.77 -5.45
C ALA A 259 8.34 -14.28 -5.06
N SER A 260 8.84 -14.01 -3.85
CA SER A 260 9.24 -12.67 -3.39
C SER A 260 10.61 -12.34 -3.95
N HIS A 261 10.69 -11.31 -4.81
CA HIS A 261 11.94 -10.92 -5.47
C HIS A 261 12.51 -9.67 -4.80
N PRO A 262 13.58 -9.78 -3.98
CA PRO A 262 13.99 -8.69 -3.10
C PRO A 262 14.28 -7.37 -3.82
N LEU A 263 14.86 -7.41 -5.03
CA LEU A 263 15.19 -6.20 -5.78
C LEU A 263 13.97 -5.49 -6.38
N ASP A 264 12.89 -6.22 -6.67
CA ASP A 264 11.64 -5.63 -7.15
C ASP A 264 10.93 -4.88 -6.01
N ILE A 265 10.93 -5.50 -4.83
CA ILE A 265 10.36 -4.94 -3.60
C ILE A 265 11.21 -3.74 -3.13
N GLU A 266 12.54 -3.84 -3.17
CA GLU A 266 13.48 -2.73 -2.90
C GLU A 266 13.20 -1.54 -3.81
N GLY A 267 12.97 -1.79 -5.11
CA GLY A 267 12.63 -0.77 -6.09
C GLY A 267 11.38 0.02 -5.71
N ALA A 268 10.31 -0.69 -5.31
CA ALA A 268 9.08 -0.07 -4.82
C ALA A 268 9.31 0.73 -3.52
N CYS A 269 10.03 0.16 -2.55
CA CYS A 269 10.36 0.85 -1.29
C CYS A 269 11.13 2.15 -1.55
N ARG A 270 12.12 2.09 -2.43
CA ARG A 270 12.97 3.22 -2.77
C ARG A 270 12.17 4.32 -3.46
N PHE A 271 11.28 3.96 -4.39
CA PHE A 271 10.32 4.89 -4.98
C PHE A 271 9.47 5.58 -3.90
N VAL A 272 8.83 4.82 -3.01
CA VAL A 272 7.99 5.35 -1.93
C VAL A 272 8.75 6.32 -1.02
N ILE A 273 9.98 5.99 -0.64
CA ILE A 273 10.82 6.86 0.20
C ILE A 273 11.13 8.19 -0.51
N GLU A 274 11.41 8.16 -1.82
CA GLU A 274 11.67 9.39 -2.57
C GLU A 274 10.39 10.21 -2.79
N VAL A 275 9.23 9.57 -2.94
CA VAL A 275 7.92 10.27 -2.93
C VAL A 275 7.67 10.92 -1.58
N ALA A 276 7.91 10.22 -0.46
CA ALA A 276 7.73 10.78 0.88
C ALA A 276 8.56 12.06 1.09
N LYS A 277 9.81 12.06 0.64
CA LYS A 277 10.69 13.23 0.67
C LYS A 277 10.12 14.38 -0.16
N SER A 278 9.81 14.13 -1.44
CA SER A 278 9.32 15.18 -2.35
C SER A 278 7.95 15.71 -1.95
N PHE A 279 7.04 14.85 -1.50
CA PHE A 279 5.69 15.21 -1.09
C PHE A 279 5.71 16.09 0.17
N GLY A 280 6.44 15.69 1.21
CA GLY A 280 6.62 16.51 2.40
C GLY A 280 7.33 17.85 2.13
N ASP A 281 8.12 17.92 1.05
CA ASP A 281 8.76 19.13 0.55
C ASP A 281 7.84 20.03 -0.29
N GLY A 282 6.63 19.58 -0.64
CA GLY A 282 5.73 20.28 -1.57
C GLY A 282 6.18 20.26 -3.03
N LYS A 283 7.01 19.28 -3.42
CA LYS A 283 7.60 19.11 -4.76
C LYS A 283 7.06 17.87 -5.50
N CYS A 284 5.98 17.29 -4.99
CA CYS A 284 5.30 16.17 -5.63
C CYS A 284 3.81 16.39 -5.43
N GLU A 285 3.08 16.60 -6.52
CA GLU A 285 1.62 16.61 -6.52
C GLU A 285 1.11 15.27 -7.06
N PHE A 286 0.12 14.68 -6.39
CA PHE A 286 -0.49 13.43 -6.86
C PHE A 286 -1.47 13.67 -8.01
N TYR A 287 -1.96 14.91 -8.17
CA TYR A 287 -2.89 15.30 -9.23
C TYR A 287 -2.89 16.82 -9.40
N ASN A 288 -3.29 17.30 -10.56
CA ASN A 288 -3.48 18.74 -10.81
C ASN A 288 -4.81 19.21 -10.18
N LYS A 289 -4.73 20.13 -9.22
CA LYS A 289 -5.90 20.64 -8.46
C LYS A 289 -6.86 21.46 -9.32
N ASP A 290 -6.36 22.23 -10.27
CA ASP A 290 -7.16 23.06 -11.16
C ASP A 290 -7.92 22.18 -12.16
N GLU A 291 -7.27 21.18 -12.74
CA GLU A 291 -7.92 20.19 -13.59
C GLU A 291 -8.96 19.36 -12.82
N TYR A 292 -8.69 18.98 -11.58
CA TYR A 292 -9.68 18.29 -10.74
C TYR A 292 -10.90 19.17 -10.44
N THR A 293 -10.67 20.46 -10.15
CA THR A 293 -11.76 21.42 -9.97
C THR A 293 -12.56 21.57 -11.27
N ARG A 294 -11.88 21.60 -12.42
CA ARG A 294 -12.54 21.74 -13.72
C ARG A 294 -13.34 20.49 -14.10
N ILE A 295 -12.79 19.30 -13.93
CA ILE A 295 -13.46 18.05 -14.30
C ILE A 295 -14.69 17.80 -13.42
N THR A 296 -14.63 18.12 -12.13
CA THR A 296 -15.78 18.01 -11.22
C THR A 296 -16.89 19.02 -11.57
N GLN A 297 -16.55 20.25 -11.99
CA GLN A 297 -17.54 21.21 -12.49
C GLN A 297 -18.21 20.75 -13.80
N LEU A 298 -17.47 20.06 -14.67
CA LEU A 298 -17.95 19.61 -15.97
C LEU A 298 -18.81 18.34 -15.87
N TYR A 299 -18.42 17.40 -15.02
CA TYR A 299 -18.98 16.04 -15.00
C TYR A 299 -19.61 15.63 -13.66
N GLY A 300 -19.53 16.49 -12.64
CA GLY A 300 -20.18 16.30 -11.34
C GLY A 300 -19.36 15.47 -10.36
N ASP A 301 -20.02 15.02 -9.29
CA ASP A 301 -19.42 14.19 -8.25
C ASP A 301 -19.50 12.70 -8.61
N LEU A 302 -18.39 11.97 -8.45
CA LEU A 302 -18.29 10.53 -8.72
C LEU A 302 -18.18 9.69 -7.43
N LYS A 303 -18.31 10.29 -6.24
CA LYS A 303 -18.27 9.58 -4.94
C LYS A 303 -19.26 8.43 -4.82
N ARG A 304 -20.34 8.41 -5.62
CA ARG A 304 -21.26 7.24 -5.69
C ARG A 304 -20.52 5.94 -6.00
N PHE A 305 -19.43 5.98 -6.75
CA PHE A 305 -18.60 4.81 -7.09
C PHE A 305 -17.72 4.33 -5.93
N GLN A 306 -17.58 5.12 -4.86
CA GLN A 306 -16.95 4.69 -3.61
C GLN A 306 -17.92 3.94 -2.68
N THR A 307 -19.17 3.70 -3.11
CA THR A 307 -20.20 2.98 -2.35
C THR A 307 -20.47 1.60 -2.94
N MET A 308 -21.18 0.73 -2.22
CA MET A 308 -21.61 -0.58 -2.72
C MET A 308 -22.58 -0.51 -3.91
N GLY A 309 -22.98 0.70 -4.32
CA GLY A 309 -24.06 0.93 -5.26
C GLY A 309 -25.43 0.75 -4.59
N ALA A 310 -26.47 1.19 -5.29
CA ALA A 310 -27.84 0.85 -4.95
C ALA A 310 -28.33 -0.11 -6.05
N VAL A 311 -28.73 -1.33 -5.65
CA VAL A 311 -29.61 -2.13 -6.49
C VAL A 311 -31.01 -1.63 -6.16
N GLU A 312 -31.62 -0.83 -7.03
CA GLU A 312 -33.06 -0.61 -6.93
C GLU A 312 -33.72 -1.97 -7.14
N SER A 313 -34.35 -2.49 -6.09
CA SER A 313 -35.25 -3.63 -6.22
C SER A 313 -36.49 -3.14 -6.98
N GLU A 314 -36.57 -3.47 -8.27
CA GLU A 314 -37.84 -3.46 -9.01
C GLU A 314 -38.81 -4.50 -8.43
#